data_AF-A0A349LWM4-F1
#
_entry.id   AF-A0A349LWM4-F1
#
_cell.length_a   1.000
_cell.length_b   1.000
_cell.length_c   1.000
_cell.angle_alpha   90.00
_cell.angle_beta   90.00
_cell.angle_gamma   90.00
#
_symmetry.space_group_name_H-M   'P 1'
#
loop_
_entity.id
_entity.type
_entity.pdbx_description
1 polymer ?
#
loop_
_entity_poly.entity_id
_entity_poly.type
_entity_poly.pdbx_seq_one_letter_code
_entity_poly.pdbx_strand_id
1 'polypeptide(L)'
;MPVMLPWYASCALLAKTSLLGLGAVTIGLAVVALVALRFFARTLDFSTRRQLNRLFKTALWLHLAAYGLLLGKLCLALLGDTSWRDIPSFVVSHLVMHHLLSGLSATVLIVMTIRLYNQRHALQLAKTR
;
A
#
# COMPACT_ATOMS: atom_id res chain seq x y z
N MET A 1 -3.34 -15.53 -20.51
CA MET A 1 -3.83 -14.78 -19.32
C MET A 1 -3.24 -15.19 -17.94
N PRO A 2 -2.45 -16.28 -17.72
CA PRO A 2 -2.09 -16.73 -16.37
C PRO A 2 -1.01 -15.88 -15.66
N VAL A 3 -0.15 -15.17 -16.40
CA VAL A 3 0.98 -14.39 -15.84
C VAL A 3 0.52 -13.16 -15.03
N MET A 4 -0.74 -12.75 -15.21
CA MET A 4 -1.32 -11.52 -14.65
C MET A 4 -2.04 -11.71 -13.32
N LEU A 5 -2.58 -12.90 -13.13
CA LEU A 5 -3.31 -13.33 -11.95
C LEU A 5 -2.52 -13.14 -10.64
N PRO A 6 -1.21 -13.49 -10.55
CA PRO A 6 -0.45 -13.28 -9.31
C PRO A 6 -0.26 -11.79 -8.97
N TRP A 7 -0.23 -10.89 -9.95
CA TRP A 7 -0.09 -9.45 -9.70
C TRP A 7 -1.38 -8.84 -9.14
N TYR A 8 -2.54 -9.24 -9.68
CA TYR A 8 -3.83 -8.80 -9.12
C TYR A 8 -4.08 -9.41 -7.74
N ALA A 9 -3.71 -10.67 -7.52
CA ALA A 9 -3.77 -11.29 -6.20
C ALA A 9 -2.89 -10.55 -5.18
N SER A 10 -1.69 -10.12 -5.59
CA SER A 10 -0.80 -9.31 -4.75
C SER A 10 -1.40 -7.95 -4.41
N CYS A 11 -2.04 -7.27 -5.36
CA CYS A 11 -2.75 -6.02 -5.08
C CYS A 11 -3.93 -6.22 -4.12
N ALA A 12 -4.70 -7.30 -4.27
CA ALA A 12 -5.82 -7.62 -3.38
C ALA A 12 -5.34 -7.96 -1.96
N LEU A 13 -4.26 -8.73 -1.84
CA LEU A 13 -3.60 -9.04 -0.57
C LEU A 13 -3.10 -7.78 0.12
N LEU A 14 -2.44 -6.88 -0.62
CA LEU A 14 -1.98 -5.59 -0.11
C LEU A 14 -3.14 -4.73 0.37
N ALA A 15 -4.22 -4.62 -0.42
CA ALA A 15 -5.40 -3.86 -0.01
C ALA A 15 -6.04 -4.44 1.27
N LYS A 16 -6.17 -5.76 1.37
CA LYS A 16 -6.78 -6.44 2.52
C LYS A 16 -5.93 -6.32 3.79
N THR A 17 -4.61 -6.50 3.68
CA THR A 17 -3.67 -6.33 4.81
C THR A 17 -3.56 -4.89 5.26
N SER A 18 -3.66 -3.94 4.33
CA SER A 18 -3.78 -2.51 4.61
C SER A 18 -5.09 -2.20 5.36
N LEU A 19 -6.23 -2.78 4.98
CA LEU A 19 -7.50 -2.59 5.71
C LEU A 19 -7.45 -3.17 7.14
N LEU A 20 -6.72 -4.27 7.33
CA LEU A 20 -6.56 -4.91 8.64
C LEU A 20 -5.65 -4.12 9.59
N GLY A 21 -5.02 -3.04 9.15
CA GLY A 21 -4.09 -2.29 9.99
C GLY A 21 -2.75 -3.01 10.23
N LEU A 22 -2.40 -4.01 9.41
CA LEU A 22 -1.13 -4.72 9.53
C LEU A 22 -0.04 -4.02 8.72
N GLY A 23 0.18 -2.72 8.98
CA GLY A 23 1.02 -1.85 8.15
C GLY A 23 2.41 -2.41 7.86
N ALA A 24 3.06 -3.02 8.85
CA ALA A 24 4.38 -3.65 8.70
C ALA A 24 4.36 -4.85 7.75
N VAL A 25 3.29 -5.66 7.80
CA VAL A 25 3.09 -6.80 6.90
C VAL A 25 2.84 -6.30 5.48
N THR A 26 2.08 -5.21 5.31
CA THR A 26 1.85 -4.57 4.01
C THR A 26 3.15 -4.04 3.40
N ILE A 27 4.02 -3.43 4.22
CA ILE A 27 5.37 -2.99 3.78
C ILE A 27 6.18 -4.20 3.31
N GLY A 28 6.22 -5.28 4.11
CA GLY A 28 6.90 -6.52 3.74
C GLY A 28 6.41 -7.08 2.41
N LEU A 29 5.09 -7.20 2.23
CA LEU A 29 4.50 -7.65 0.97
C LEU A 29 4.82 -6.70 -0.19
N ALA A 30 4.81 -5.37 0.03
CA ALA A 30 5.10 -4.40 -1.01
C ALA A 30 6.57 -4.49 -1.47
N VAL A 31 7.50 -4.70 -0.54
CA VAL A 31 8.92 -4.94 -0.86
C VAL A 31 9.08 -6.24 -1.63
N VAL A 32 8.48 -7.34 -1.15
CA VAL A 32 8.52 -8.64 -1.85
C VAL A 32 7.93 -8.51 -3.25
N ALA A 33 6.81 -7.81 -3.43
CA ALA A 33 6.20 -7.57 -4.72
C ALA A 33 7.08 -6.72 -5.64
N LEU A 34 7.78 -5.69 -5.13
CA LEU A 34 8.74 -4.90 -5.89
C LEU A 34 9.95 -5.73 -6.34
N VAL A 35 10.48 -6.56 -5.44
CA VAL A 35 11.59 -7.48 -5.75
C VAL A 35 11.15 -8.49 -6.80
N ALA A 36 9.99 -9.12 -6.61
CA ALA A 36 9.40 -10.04 -7.59
C ALA A 36 9.18 -9.34 -8.94
N LEU A 37 8.73 -8.08 -8.97
CA LEU A 37 8.56 -7.29 -10.20
C LEU A 37 9.90 -7.00 -10.87
N ARG A 38 11.00 -6.91 -10.13
CA ARG A 38 12.32 -6.73 -10.71
C ARG A 38 12.83 -8.00 -11.40
N PHE A 39 12.58 -9.17 -10.82
CA PHE A 39 13.04 -10.46 -11.34
C PHE A 39 12.11 -11.10 -12.38
N PHE A 40 10.80 -11.15 -12.12
CA PHE A 40 9.85 -11.93 -12.93
C PHE A 40 9.09 -11.10 -13.98
N ALA A 41 9.08 -9.76 -13.88
CA ALA A 41 8.32 -8.92 -14.83
C ALA A 41 9.07 -8.56 -16.12
N ARG A 42 10.15 -9.27 -16.47
CA ARG A 42 10.84 -9.07 -17.77
C ARG A 42 9.94 -9.44 -18.95
N THR A 43 8.96 -10.29 -18.74
CA THR A 43 7.96 -10.73 -19.75
C THR A 43 6.75 -9.79 -19.86
N LEU A 44 6.64 -8.79 -18.98
CA LEU A 44 5.55 -7.82 -19.00
C LEU A 44 5.92 -6.59 -19.82
N ASP A 45 4.93 -6.08 -20.55
CA ASP A 45 5.07 -4.86 -21.36
C ASP A 45 5.52 -3.66 -20.51
N PHE A 46 6.32 -2.77 -21.13
CA PHE A 46 7.01 -1.68 -20.43
C PHE A 46 6.03 -0.74 -19.70
N SER A 47 4.90 -0.43 -20.35
CA SER A 47 3.85 0.42 -19.78
C SER A 47 3.25 -0.19 -18.51
N THR A 48 2.92 -1.47 -18.57
CA THR A 48 2.39 -2.25 -17.44
C THR A 48 3.37 -2.26 -16.27
N ARG A 49 4.63 -2.59 -16.54
CA ARG A 49 5.66 -2.73 -15.51
C ARG A 49 5.87 -1.41 -14.78
N ARG A 50 5.87 -0.29 -15.52
CA ARG A 50 6.00 1.05 -14.94
C ARG A 50 4.81 1.43 -14.06
N GLN A 51 3.60 1.00 -14.39
CA GLN A 51 2.41 1.27 -13.59
C GLN A 51 2.37 0.42 -12.32
N LEU A 52 2.67 -0.88 -12.40
CA LEU A 52 2.80 -1.76 -11.22
C LEU A 52 3.87 -1.24 -10.26
N ASN A 53 5.04 -0.84 -10.79
CA ASN A 53 6.10 -0.26 -9.98
C ASN A 53 5.64 1.03 -9.27
N ARG A 54 4.90 1.90 -9.96
CA ARG A 54 4.32 3.09 -9.33
C ARG A 54 3.33 2.71 -8.23
N LEU A 55 2.43 1.76 -8.48
CA LEU A 55 1.44 1.31 -7.49
C LEU A 55 2.12 0.79 -6.22
N PHE A 56 3.07 -0.14 -6.34
CA PHE A 56 3.78 -0.69 -5.18
C PHE A 56 4.63 0.35 -4.47
N LYS A 57 5.28 1.27 -5.18
CA LYS A 57 6.01 2.39 -4.57
C LYS A 57 5.07 3.32 -3.81
N THR A 58 3.93 3.69 -4.39
CA THR A 58 2.95 4.55 -3.71
C THR A 58 2.44 3.87 -2.45
N ALA A 59 2.11 2.58 -2.52
CA ALA A 59 1.71 1.79 -1.37
C ALA A 59 2.78 1.81 -0.25
N LEU A 60 4.04 1.60 -0.62
CA LEU A 60 5.19 1.62 0.29
C LEU A 60 5.38 3.00 0.93
N TRP A 61 5.42 4.07 0.12
CA TRP A 61 5.59 5.44 0.60
C TRP A 61 4.47 5.88 1.53
N LEU A 62 3.23 5.49 1.23
CA LEU A 62 2.08 5.85 2.06
C LEU A 62 2.12 5.14 3.42
N HIS A 63 2.55 3.88 3.45
CA HIS A 63 2.80 3.18 4.71
C HIS A 63 4.00 3.75 5.47
N LEU A 64 5.11 4.06 4.80
CA LEU A 64 6.24 4.73 5.43
C LEU A 64 5.86 6.10 6.02
N ALA A 65 5.04 6.87 5.30
CA ALA A 65 4.54 8.16 5.78
C ALA A 65 3.65 7.97 7.01
N ALA A 66 2.75 6.98 6.99
CA ALA A 66 1.91 6.64 8.14
C ALA A 66 2.76 6.26 9.37
N TYR A 67 3.75 5.38 9.19
CA TYR A 67 4.68 5.00 10.26
C TYR A 67 5.54 6.18 10.73
N GLY A 68 6.01 7.03 9.83
CA GLY A 68 6.75 8.24 10.17
C GLY A 68 5.94 9.21 11.02
N LEU A 69 4.64 9.36 10.72
CA LEU A 69 3.71 10.19 11.49
C LEU A 69 3.47 9.61 12.89
N LEU A 70 3.31 8.28 12.99
CA LEU A 70 3.16 7.59 14.27
C LEU A 70 4.44 7.67 15.13
N LEU A 71 5.61 7.53 14.52
CA LEU A 71 6.92 7.73 15.15
C LEU A 71 7.09 9.18 15.62
N GLY A 72 6.70 10.17 14.81
CA GLY A 72 6.71 11.57 15.18
C GLY A 72 5.82 11.86 16.39
N LYS A 73 4.61 11.28 16.41
CA LYS A 73 3.70 11.39 17.55
C LYS A 73 4.27 10.74 18.81
N LEU A 74 4.93 9.58 18.69
CA LEU A 74 5.63 8.93 19.80
C LEU A 74 6.77 9.79 20.32
N CYS A 75 7.57 10.39 19.43
CA CYS A 75 8.68 11.27 19.79
C CYS A 75 8.18 12.51 20.56
N LEU A 76 7.10 13.14 20.08
CA LEU A 76 6.44 14.26 20.76
C LEU A 76 5.91 13.87 22.15
N ALA A 77 5.35 12.67 22.29
CA ALA A 77 4.89 12.16 23.58
C ALA A 77 6.05 11.83 24.53
N LEU A 78 7.19 11.39 24.02
CA LEU A 78 8.38 11.09 24.83
C LEU A 78 9.14 12.36 25.26
N LEU A 79 9.12 13.41 24.43
CA LEU A 79 9.80 14.69 24.67
C LEU A 79 8.96 15.69 25.47
N GLY A 80 7.63 15.59 25.43
CA GLY A 80 6.74 16.34 26.31
C GLY A 80 6.44 15.53 27.57
N ASP A 81 6.58 16.14 28.76
CA ASP A 81 6.28 15.57 30.09
C ASP A 81 4.84 15.05 30.21
N THR A 82 4.50 13.99 29.48
CA THR A 82 3.18 13.37 29.52
C THR A 82 3.14 12.43 30.70
N SER A 83 2.36 12.84 31.71
CA SER A 83 2.07 12.02 32.88
C SER A 83 1.47 10.67 32.43
N TRP A 84 1.76 9.59 33.14
CA TRP A 84 1.32 8.20 32.85
C TRP A 84 -0.20 8.05 32.69
N ARG A 85 -0.97 9.07 33.07
CA ARG A 85 -2.42 9.17 32.92
C ARG A 85 -2.90 9.37 31.47
N ASP A 86 -2.04 9.86 30.58
CA ASP A 86 -2.38 10.14 29.17
C ASP A 86 -2.02 8.99 28.21
N ILE A 87 -1.50 7.88 28.73
CA ILE A 87 -1.20 6.68 27.93
C ILE A 87 -2.46 6.12 27.24
N PRO A 88 -3.63 6.00 27.89
CA PRO A 88 -4.83 5.46 27.24
C PRO A 88 -5.34 6.36 26.10
N SER A 89 -5.31 7.69 26.29
CA SER A 89 -5.72 8.65 25.25
C SER A 89 -4.73 8.65 24.09
N PHE A 90 -3.43 8.49 24.36
CA PHE A 90 -2.41 8.28 23.35
C PHE A 90 -2.65 7.01 22.52
N VAL A 91 -2.95 5.88 23.17
CA VAL A 91 -3.23 4.59 22.50
C VAL A 91 -4.50 4.66 21.65
N VAL A 92 -5.60 5.20 22.17
CA VAL A 92 -6.85 5.33 21.41
C VAL A 92 -6.63 6.24 20.19
N SER A 93 -6.00 7.39 20.39
CA SER A 93 -5.70 8.30 19.29
C SER A 93 -4.69 7.71 18.29
N HIS A 94 -3.75 6.86 18.75
CA HIS A 94 -2.85 6.09 17.88
C HIS A 94 -3.63 5.08 17.04
N LEU A 95 -4.54 4.31 17.64
CA LEU A 95 -5.35 3.31 16.93
C LEU A 95 -6.26 3.95 15.87
N VAL A 96 -6.96 5.03 16.24
CA VAL A 96 -7.85 5.76 15.31
C VAL A 96 -7.04 6.33 14.15
N MET A 97 -5.92 7.00 14.43
CA MET A 97 -5.07 7.57 13.40
C MET A 97 -4.48 6.48 12.49
N HIS A 98 -3.99 5.40 13.09
CA HIS A 98 -3.47 4.24 12.37
C HIS A 98 -4.53 3.66 11.44
N HIS A 99 -5.76 3.41 11.91
CA HIS A 99 -6.85 2.87 11.09
C HIS A 99 -7.31 3.82 9.98
N LEU A 100 -7.40 5.13 10.24
CA LEU A 100 -7.73 6.10 9.20
C LEU A 100 -6.69 6.13 8.08
N LEU A 101 -5.40 6.15 8.42
CA LEU A 101 -4.30 6.07 7.46
C LEU A 101 -4.28 4.73 6.72
N SER A 102 -4.61 3.63 7.40
CA SER A 102 -4.73 2.30 6.80
C SER A 102 -5.89 2.20 5.79
N GLY A 103 -7.03 2.81 6.11
CA GLY A 103 -8.19 2.89 5.22
C GLY A 103 -7.93 3.76 4.00
N LEU A 104 -7.27 4.92 4.20
CA LEU A 104 -6.90 5.82 3.11
C LEU A 104 -5.90 5.16 2.17
N SER A 105 -4.90 4.46 2.71
CA SER A 105 -3.94 3.72 1.91
C SER A 105 -4.57 2.59 1.12
N ALA A 106 -5.44 1.78 1.75
CA ALA A 106 -6.21 0.76 1.03
C ALA A 106 -7.03 1.35 -0.11
N THR A 107 -7.71 2.49 0.12
CA THR A 107 -8.51 3.17 -0.91
C THR A 107 -7.66 3.61 -2.10
N VAL A 108 -6.50 4.24 -1.84
CA VAL A 108 -5.56 4.63 -2.91
C VAL A 108 -5.10 3.41 -3.71
N LEU A 109 -4.75 2.30 -3.05
CA LEU A 109 -4.38 1.06 -3.73
C LEU A 109 -5.51 0.51 -4.61
N ILE A 110 -6.74 0.49 -4.10
CA ILE A 110 -7.92 0.00 -4.84
C ILE A 110 -8.14 0.87 -6.09
N VAL A 111 -8.14 2.19 -5.95
CA VAL A 111 -8.33 3.11 -7.08
C VAL A 111 -7.23 2.93 -8.12
N MET A 112 -5.96 2.85 -7.71
CA MET A 112 -4.86 2.61 -8.66
C MET A 112 -4.97 1.25 -9.35
N THR A 113 -5.42 0.22 -8.64
CA THR A 113 -5.64 -1.13 -9.20
C THR A 113 -6.76 -1.13 -10.23
N ILE A 114 -7.89 -0.47 -9.93
CA ILE A 114 -9.02 -0.32 -10.88
C ILE A 114 -8.56 0.44 -12.13
N ARG A 115 -7.80 1.53 -11.98
CA ARG A 115 -7.28 2.28 -13.14
C ARG A 115 -6.38 1.43 -14.02
N LEU A 116 -5.50 0.62 -13.42
CA LEU A 116 -4.65 -0.33 -14.14
C LEU A 116 -5.47 -1.38 -14.90
N TYR A 117 -6.52 -1.92 -14.27
CA TYR A 117 -7.42 -2.87 -14.92
C TYR A 117 -8.14 -2.23 -16.13
N ASN A 118 -8.72 -1.04 -15.93
CA ASN A 118 -9.50 -0.37 -16.97
C ASN A 118 -8.64 0.02 -18.19
N GLN A 119 -7.41 0.51 -17.96
CA GLN A 119 -6.48 0.82 -19.05
C GLN A 119 -6.09 -0.41 -19.85
N ARG A 120 -5.95 -1.58 -19.21
CA ARG A 120 -5.61 -2.82 -19.90
C ARG A 120 -6.79 -3.38 -20.68
N HIS A 121 -8.00 -3.28 -20.13
CA HIS A 121 -9.21 -3.64 -20.84
C HIS A 121 -9.40 -2.78 -22.10
N ALA A 122 -9.17 -1.46 -22.01
CA ALA A 122 -9.21 -0.56 -23.14
C ALA A 122 -8.15 -0.89 -24.22
N LEU A 123 -6.92 -1.22 -23.81
CA LEU A 123 -5.85 -1.65 -24.74
C LEU A 123 -6.17 -2.98 -25.43
N GLN A 124 -6.86 -3.90 -24.76
CA GLN A 124 -7.29 -5.15 -25.37
C GLN A 124 -8.37 -4.92 -26.43
N LEU A 125 -9.37 -4.09 -26.13
CA LEU A 125 -10.43 -3.73 -27.07
C LEU A 125 -9.90 -3.03 -28.33
N ALA A 126 -8.89 -2.16 -28.18
CA ALA A 126 -8.25 -1.48 -29.30
C ALA A 126 -7.41 -2.41 -30.19
N LYS A 127 -6.95 -3.57 -29.67
CA LYS A 127 -6.13 -4.53 -30.42
C LYS A 127 -6.98 -5.54 -31.20
N THR A 128 -8.25 -5.71 -30.82
CA THR A 128 -9.24 -6.58 -31.49
C THR A 128 -10.01 -5.90 -32.61
N ARG A 129 -9.78 -4.61 -32.84
CA ARG A 129 -10.41 -3.80 -33.89
C ARG A 129 -9.41 -3.51 -35.00
#